data_AF-A0A1J4QBM8-F1
#
_entry.id   AF-A0A1J4QBM8-F1
#
_cell.length_a   1.000
_cell.length_b   1.000
_cell.length_c   1.000
_cell.angle_alpha   90.00
_cell.angle_beta   90.00
_cell.angle_gamma   90.00
#
_symmetry.space_group_name_H-M   'P 1'
#
loop_
_entity.id
_entity.type
_entity.pdbx_description
1 polymer ?
#
loop_
_entity_poly.entity_id
_entity_poly.type
_entity_poly.pdbx_seq_one_letter_code
_entity_poly.pdbx_strand_id
1 'polypeptide(L)'
;MTIGNKVTPTSTALQARVMIYQPTQRPRERKGQWMDTCFGRCRVTGRLGQRHADLLESMLYVAERKRDVSDGGVELLVDPAKLRRTMSDHQYSLAQIEKLLAELRAATITIETPQFDFPIIGGLIDHVIPSQMTRMDPLTRGERNLWRVRLGVALVMLLEHDLSLHYQPAPITRLKHGISQAVARHVLTHKYAPAGGWHMDTLIRAVCGDDVAGQAMRDGRRRLRLDATGLATLGIEITDENRVTRGTAAR
;
A
#
# COMPACT_ATOMS: atom_id res chain seq x y z
N MET A 1 -14.81 0.99 21.64
CA MET A 1 -14.06 -0.08 20.94
C MET A 1 -13.04 0.57 20.03
N THR A 2 -11.80 0.16 20.14
CA THR A 2 -10.70 0.59 19.27
C THR A 2 -10.88 -0.08 17.91
N ILE A 3 -11.16 0.69 16.84
CA ILE A 3 -11.38 0.17 15.49
C ILE A 3 -10.40 0.82 14.50
N GLY A 4 -10.11 0.11 13.41
CA GLY A 4 -9.36 0.61 12.27
C GLY A 4 -7.87 0.83 12.52
N ASN A 5 -7.33 1.99 12.13
CA ASN A 5 -5.91 2.34 12.29
C ASN A 5 -5.38 2.34 13.74
N LYS A 6 -6.25 2.15 14.73
CA LYS A 6 -5.88 1.92 16.12
C LYS A 6 -5.70 0.44 16.49
N VAL A 7 -6.14 -0.48 15.63
CA VAL A 7 -6.00 -1.94 15.78
C VAL A 7 -4.68 -2.42 15.18
N THR A 8 -4.33 -1.89 14.01
CA THR A 8 -3.08 -2.16 13.30
C THR A 8 -2.67 -0.91 12.50
N PRO A 9 -1.36 -0.67 12.27
CA PRO A 9 -0.91 0.35 11.33
C PRO A 9 -1.53 0.15 9.95
N THR A 10 -1.79 1.25 9.23
CA THR A 10 -2.31 1.21 7.85
C THR A 10 -1.25 0.68 6.87
N SER A 11 0.01 1.02 7.10
CA SER A 11 1.15 0.63 6.28
C SER A 11 2.44 0.78 7.09
N THR A 12 3.59 0.52 6.45
CA THR A 12 4.92 0.75 7.01
C THR A 12 5.82 1.43 5.98
N ALA A 13 6.90 2.07 6.42
CA ALA A 13 7.74 2.87 5.53
C ALA A 13 8.37 2.06 4.38
N LEU A 14 8.89 0.86 4.66
CA LEU A 14 9.53 0.00 3.67
C LEU A 14 8.57 -0.49 2.59
N GLN A 15 7.28 -0.66 2.88
CA GLN A 15 6.28 -1.02 1.86
C GLN A 15 6.26 -0.02 0.68
N ALA A 16 6.51 1.26 0.97
CA ALA A 16 6.59 2.32 -0.03
C ALA A 16 8.02 2.63 -0.51
N ARG A 17 9.05 2.26 0.26
CA ARG A 17 10.46 2.65 0.02
C ARG A 17 11.29 1.60 -0.71
N VAL A 18 10.91 0.32 -0.68
CA VAL A 18 11.63 -0.77 -1.36
C VAL A 18 10.88 -1.32 -2.59
N MET A 19 9.95 -0.54 -3.16
CA MET A 19 9.30 -0.86 -4.44
C MET A 19 8.60 -2.23 -4.52
N ILE A 20 8.01 -2.72 -3.43
CA ILE A 20 7.19 -3.96 -3.40
C ILE A 20 6.12 -3.91 -4.51
N TYR A 21 5.45 -2.77 -4.63
CA TYR A 21 4.42 -2.53 -5.62
C TYR A 21 4.98 -1.76 -6.81
N GLN A 22 4.64 -2.21 -8.03
CA GLN A 22 4.93 -1.42 -9.22
C GLN A 22 4.20 -0.07 -9.17
N PRO A 23 4.77 1.02 -9.71
CA PRO A 23 4.15 2.36 -9.77
C PRO A 23 3.08 2.45 -10.88
N THR A 24 2.19 1.46 -10.93
CA THR A 24 1.09 1.34 -11.89
C THR A 24 -0.10 0.62 -11.24
N GLN A 25 -1.30 0.97 -11.69
CA GLN A 25 -2.52 0.24 -11.34
C GLN A 25 -2.74 -1.02 -12.20
N ARG A 26 -1.94 -1.19 -13.25
CA ARG A 26 -1.96 -2.35 -14.16
C ARG A 26 -0.58 -3.01 -14.15
N PRO A 27 -0.20 -3.68 -13.05
CA PRO A 27 1.10 -4.32 -12.93
C PRO A 27 1.27 -5.46 -13.94
N ARG A 28 2.53 -5.78 -14.24
CA ARG A 28 2.94 -6.98 -14.97
C ARG A 28 3.49 -8.03 -14.00
N GLU A 29 3.65 -9.25 -14.46
CA GLU A 29 4.34 -10.28 -13.68
C GLU A 29 5.81 -9.91 -13.50
N ARG A 30 6.29 -9.90 -12.26
CA ARG A 30 7.73 -9.84 -11.94
C ARG A 30 8.23 -11.26 -11.66
N LYS A 31 9.46 -11.55 -12.07
CA LYS A 31 10.07 -12.89 -11.95
C LYS A 31 11.19 -12.93 -10.89
N GLY A 32 11.11 -12.07 -9.89
CA GLY A 32 12.10 -12.01 -8.81
C GLY A 32 13.37 -11.24 -9.18
N GLN A 33 13.31 -10.30 -10.12
CA GLN A 33 14.41 -9.36 -10.35
C GLN A 33 14.62 -8.48 -9.11
N TRP A 34 15.87 -8.26 -8.73
CA TRP A 34 16.24 -7.32 -7.68
C TRP A 34 16.00 -5.88 -8.13
N MET A 35 15.55 -5.08 -7.18
CA MET A 35 15.33 -3.65 -7.31
C MET A 35 15.98 -2.98 -6.12
N ASP A 36 16.95 -2.13 -6.37
CA ASP A 36 17.72 -1.43 -5.36
C ASP A 36 17.15 -0.02 -5.12
N THR A 37 17.12 0.39 -3.86
CA THR A 37 16.87 1.77 -3.43
C THR A 37 17.86 2.15 -2.34
N CYS A 38 17.90 3.43 -1.97
CA CYS A 38 18.69 3.89 -0.83
C CYS A 38 18.21 3.32 0.53
N PHE A 39 17.06 2.63 0.57
CA PHE A 39 16.52 2.01 1.78
C PHE A 39 16.77 0.49 1.86
N GLY A 40 17.40 -0.09 0.84
CA GLY A 40 17.61 -1.53 0.70
C GLY A 40 17.14 -2.04 -0.65
N ARG A 41 17.05 -3.35 -0.79
CA ARG A 41 16.66 -4.01 -2.03
C ARG A 41 15.49 -4.97 -1.83
N CYS A 42 14.71 -5.12 -2.88
CA CYS A 42 13.55 -5.98 -2.89
C CYS A 42 13.47 -6.75 -4.21
N ARG A 43 13.01 -8.00 -4.15
CA ARG A 43 12.55 -8.72 -5.32
C ARG A 43 11.16 -9.26 -5.07
N VAL A 44 10.36 -9.29 -6.13
CA VAL A 44 8.99 -9.80 -6.10
C VAL A 44 8.84 -10.81 -7.22
N THR A 45 8.34 -11.99 -6.88
CA THR A 45 7.79 -12.96 -7.83
C THR A 45 6.28 -12.88 -7.70
N GLY A 46 5.61 -12.41 -8.74
CA GLY A 46 4.18 -12.12 -8.70
C GLY A 46 3.80 -10.80 -9.36
N ARG A 47 2.50 -10.51 -9.33
CA ARG A 47 1.90 -9.34 -9.97
C ARG A 47 1.38 -8.36 -8.92
N LEU A 48 2.26 -7.48 -8.43
CA LEU A 48 1.90 -6.46 -7.44
C LEU A 48 2.03 -5.04 -8.01
N GLY A 49 0.96 -4.26 -7.88
CA GLY A 49 0.88 -2.85 -8.27
C GLY A 49 0.10 -2.04 -7.24
N GLN A 50 -0.20 -0.78 -7.56
CA GLN A 50 -0.76 0.14 -6.56
C GLN A 50 -2.16 -0.23 -6.09
N ARG A 51 -2.98 -0.89 -6.91
CA ARG A 51 -4.29 -1.40 -6.47
C ARG A 51 -4.18 -2.50 -5.40
N HIS A 52 -3.08 -3.25 -5.41
CA HIS A 52 -2.78 -4.24 -4.37
C HIS A 52 -2.38 -3.53 -3.07
N ALA A 53 -1.60 -2.46 -3.16
CA ALA A 53 -1.28 -1.61 -2.01
C ALA A 53 -2.56 -0.97 -1.44
N ASP A 54 -3.41 -0.40 -2.31
CA ASP A 54 -4.68 0.22 -1.91
C ASP A 54 -5.58 -0.78 -1.16
N LEU A 55 -5.67 -2.03 -1.65
CA LEU A 55 -6.42 -3.11 -1.00
C LEU A 55 -5.83 -3.48 0.35
N LEU A 56 -4.52 -3.72 0.43
CA LEU A 56 -3.85 -4.12 1.67
C LEU A 56 -3.98 -3.03 2.74
N GLU A 57 -3.68 -1.79 2.39
CA GLU A 57 -3.76 -0.65 3.31
C GLU A 57 -5.19 -0.40 3.76
N SER A 58 -6.18 -0.51 2.86
CA SER A 58 -7.59 -0.42 3.23
C SER A 58 -8.02 -1.53 4.18
N MET A 59 -7.51 -2.75 3.98
CA MET A 59 -7.80 -3.89 4.84
C MET A 59 -7.23 -3.72 6.24
N LEU A 60 -5.97 -3.27 6.35
CA LEU A 60 -5.33 -2.92 7.61
C LEU A 60 -6.10 -1.77 8.30
N TYR A 61 -6.45 -0.73 7.54
CA TYR A 61 -7.17 0.44 8.05
C TYR A 61 -8.58 0.13 8.57
N VAL A 62 -9.30 -0.84 8.01
CA VAL A 62 -10.67 -1.17 8.44
C VAL A 62 -10.73 -2.38 9.39
N ALA A 63 -9.59 -2.94 9.78
CA ALA A 63 -9.53 -4.06 10.71
C ALA A 63 -10.24 -3.73 12.02
N GLU A 64 -11.13 -4.63 12.45
CA GLU A 64 -11.91 -4.47 13.68
C GLU A 64 -11.22 -5.10 14.89
N ARG A 65 -10.45 -6.17 14.65
CA ARG A 65 -9.68 -6.89 15.67
C ARG A 65 -8.41 -7.46 15.06
N LYS A 66 -7.35 -7.50 15.87
CA LYS A 66 -6.10 -8.23 15.62
C LYS A 66 -5.98 -9.30 16.69
N ARG A 67 -5.53 -10.50 16.31
CA ARG A 67 -5.11 -11.53 17.26
C ARG A 67 -3.82 -12.19 16.77
N ASP A 68 -2.98 -12.54 17.74
CA ASP A 68 -1.83 -13.40 17.50
C ASP A 68 -2.28 -14.86 17.62
N VAL A 69 -1.74 -15.72 16.77
CA VAL A 69 -2.03 -17.15 16.70
C VAL A 69 -0.83 -17.91 17.27
N SER A 70 -1.08 -19.09 17.84
CA SER A 70 -0.07 -19.90 18.53
C SER A 70 1.17 -20.26 17.70
N ASP A 71 1.06 -20.22 16.37
CA ASP A 71 2.14 -20.50 15.43
C ASP A 71 2.93 -19.25 15.02
N GLY A 72 2.77 -18.14 15.74
CA GLY A 72 3.40 -16.85 15.45
C GLY A 72 2.73 -16.07 14.31
N GLY A 73 1.61 -16.55 13.79
CA GLY A 73 0.82 -15.85 12.78
C GLY A 73 -0.01 -14.71 13.37
N VAL A 74 -0.39 -13.76 12.51
CA VAL A 74 -1.32 -12.67 12.87
C VAL A 74 -2.59 -12.80 12.03
N GLU A 75 -3.74 -12.69 12.68
CA GLU A 75 -5.04 -12.67 12.01
C GLU A 75 -5.81 -11.38 12.32
N LEU A 76 -6.49 -10.88 11.29
CA LEU A 76 -7.36 -9.72 11.35
C LEU A 76 -8.81 -10.10 11.09
N LEU A 77 -9.73 -9.47 11.82
CA LEU A 77 -11.16 -9.49 11.52
C LEU A 77 -11.51 -8.25 10.70
N VAL A 78 -12.05 -8.44 9.50
CA VAL A 78 -12.28 -7.36 8.52
C VAL A 78 -13.71 -7.43 8.00
N ASP A 79 -14.43 -6.29 7.94
CA ASP A 79 -15.73 -6.22 7.26
C ASP A 79 -15.53 -5.97 5.75
N PRO A 80 -15.89 -6.94 4.87
CA PRO A 80 -15.72 -6.80 3.43
C PRO A 80 -16.49 -5.60 2.86
N ALA A 81 -17.62 -5.23 3.47
CA ALA A 81 -18.40 -4.09 3.02
C ALA A 81 -17.70 -2.77 3.37
N LYS A 82 -17.06 -2.66 4.55
CA LYS A 82 -16.25 -1.48 4.90
C LYS A 82 -15.05 -1.38 3.98
N LEU A 83 -14.35 -2.49 3.75
CA LEU A 83 -13.22 -2.56 2.82
C LEU A 83 -13.59 -2.05 1.43
N ARG A 84 -14.69 -2.57 0.86
CA ARG A 84 -15.19 -2.15 -0.45
C ARG A 84 -15.50 -0.65 -0.50
N ARG A 85 -16.10 -0.10 0.55
CA ARG A 85 -16.39 1.34 0.66
C ARG A 85 -15.12 2.18 0.69
N THR A 86 -14.11 1.73 1.42
CA THR A 86 -12.82 2.44 1.52
C THR A 86 -12.05 2.43 0.21
N MET A 87 -12.12 1.35 -0.57
CA MET A 87 -11.41 1.22 -1.85
C MET A 87 -12.00 2.06 -2.98
N SER A 88 -13.32 2.21 -3.02
CA SER A 88 -13.98 3.19 -3.89
C SER A 88 -15.35 3.41 -3.32
N ASP A 89 -15.82 4.65 -3.24
CA ASP A 89 -17.08 5.07 -2.63
C ASP A 89 -18.28 4.20 -3.09
N HIS A 90 -18.40 3.00 -2.50
CA HIS A 90 -19.37 1.92 -2.74
C HIS A 90 -19.30 1.13 -4.06
N GLN A 91 -18.49 1.49 -5.05
CA GLN A 91 -18.57 0.91 -6.41
C GLN A 91 -17.58 -0.21 -6.77
N TYR A 92 -16.68 -0.60 -5.86
CA TYR A 92 -15.62 -1.55 -6.22
C TYR A 92 -16.19 -2.95 -6.41
N SER A 93 -15.83 -3.62 -7.50
CA SER A 93 -16.30 -4.99 -7.76
C SER A 93 -15.71 -5.98 -6.74
N LEU A 94 -16.56 -6.80 -6.13
CA LEU A 94 -16.11 -7.88 -5.24
C LEU A 94 -15.19 -8.86 -5.98
N ALA A 95 -15.54 -9.25 -7.21
CA ALA A 95 -14.72 -10.11 -8.05
C ALA A 95 -13.32 -9.51 -8.32
N GLN A 96 -13.24 -8.18 -8.43
CA GLN A 96 -11.96 -7.49 -8.58
C GLN A 96 -11.15 -7.51 -7.27
N ILE A 97 -11.79 -7.40 -6.10
CA ILE A 97 -11.12 -7.58 -4.80
C ILE A 97 -10.58 -9.00 -4.67
N GLU A 98 -11.40 -10.01 -4.97
CA GLU A 98 -11.00 -11.42 -4.91
C GLU A 98 -9.80 -11.71 -5.82
N LYS A 99 -9.79 -11.14 -7.03
CA LYS A 99 -8.63 -11.22 -7.93
C LYS A 99 -7.37 -10.62 -7.30
N LEU A 100 -7.47 -9.41 -6.73
CA LEU A 100 -6.33 -8.75 -6.09
C LEU A 100 -5.85 -9.54 -4.86
N LEU A 101 -6.75 -10.15 -4.09
CA LEU A 101 -6.41 -11.03 -2.96
C LEU A 101 -5.66 -12.28 -3.44
N ALA A 102 -6.11 -12.90 -4.52
CA ALA A 102 -5.43 -14.06 -5.10
C ALA A 102 -4.01 -13.70 -5.57
N GLU A 103 -3.85 -12.54 -6.20
CA GLU A 103 -2.54 -12.01 -6.62
C GLU A 103 -1.64 -11.64 -5.42
N LEU A 104 -2.19 -11.05 -4.34
CA LEU A 104 -1.47 -10.77 -3.09
C LEU A 104 -1.00 -12.06 -2.39
N ARG A 105 -1.83 -13.09 -2.39
CA ARG A 105 -1.53 -14.39 -1.79
C ARG A 105 -0.46 -15.15 -2.55
N ALA A 106 -0.50 -15.10 -3.88
CA ALA A 106 0.44 -15.83 -4.72
C ALA A 106 1.85 -15.19 -4.76
N ALA A 107 1.94 -13.89 -4.46
CA ALA A 107 3.20 -13.16 -4.56
C ALA A 107 4.18 -13.56 -3.44
N THR A 108 5.43 -13.83 -3.82
CA THR A 108 6.55 -14.01 -2.89
C THR A 108 7.47 -12.81 -2.98
N ILE A 109 7.85 -12.27 -1.83
CA ILE A 109 8.69 -11.10 -1.69
C ILE A 109 9.94 -11.50 -0.94
N THR A 110 11.09 -10.98 -1.37
CA THR A 110 12.30 -10.94 -0.54
C THR A 110 12.71 -9.50 -0.33
N ILE A 111 12.91 -9.10 0.93
CA ILE A 111 13.37 -7.77 1.31
C ILE A 111 14.69 -7.91 2.05
N GLU A 112 15.68 -7.13 1.64
CA GLU A 112 16.95 -6.98 2.33
C GLU A 112 17.18 -5.50 2.62
N THR A 113 17.28 -5.14 3.89
CA THR A 113 17.59 -3.79 4.32
C THR A 113 18.63 -3.83 5.44
N PRO A 114 19.39 -2.75 5.66
CA PRO A 114 20.32 -2.66 6.79
C PRO A 114 19.65 -2.74 8.17
N GLN A 115 18.33 -2.61 8.24
CA GLN A 115 17.57 -2.65 9.50
C GLN A 115 17.30 -4.09 9.98
N PHE A 116 17.43 -5.08 9.09
CA PHE A 116 17.19 -6.48 9.42
C PHE A 116 18.49 -7.26 9.37
N ASP A 117 18.73 -8.09 10.39
CA ASP A 117 19.90 -8.97 10.44
C ASP A 117 19.84 -10.10 9.40
N PHE A 118 18.64 -10.39 8.88
CA PHE A 118 18.40 -11.42 7.88
C PHE A 118 17.38 -10.97 6.82
N PRO A 119 17.46 -11.50 5.59
CA PRO A 119 16.45 -11.24 4.56
C PRO A 119 15.06 -11.70 5.00
N ILE A 120 14.06 -10.85 4.82
CA ILE A 120 12.66 -11.24 5.01
C ILE A 120 12.20 -11.92 3.73
N ILE A 121 11.74 -13.18 3.82
CA ILE A 121 11.21 -13.95 2.67
C ILE A 121 9.79 -14.41 2.99
N GLY A 122 8.82 -14.04 2.15
CA GLY A 122 7.44 -14.51 2.31
C GLY A 122 6.40 -13.71 1.51
N GLY A 123 5.12 -14.00 1.76
CA GLY A 123 3.98 -13.26 1.19
C GLY A 123 3.45 -12.17 2.12
N LEU A 124 2.52 -11.35 1.61
CA LEU A 124 1.83 -10.30 2.38
C LEU A 124 0.54 -10.81 3.03
N ILE A 125 -0.19 -11.68 2.33
CA ILE A 125 -1.42 -12.31 2.80
C ILE A 125 -1.25 -13.81 2.64
N ASP A 126 -1.59 -14.58 3.67
CA ASP A 126 -1.58 -16.04 3.60
C ASP A 126 -2.93 -16.58 3.11
N HIS A 127 -4.03 -16.18 3.76
CA HIS A 127 -5.38 -16.52 3.31
C HIS A 127 -6.44 -15.54 3.81
N VAL A 128 -7.60 -15.58 3.14
CA VAL A 128 -8.81 -14.89 3.55
C VAL A 128 -9.96 -15.89 3.53
N ILE A 129 -10.63 -16.06 4.66
CA ILE A 129 -11.78 -16.97 4.77
C ILE A 129 -12.95 -16.30 5.49
N PRO A 130 -14.19 -16.79 5.32
CA PRO A 130 -15.32 -16.36 6.13
C PRO A 130 -15.06 -16.62 7.62
N SER A 131 -15.35 -15.60 8.44
CA SER A 131 -15.40 -15.70 9.90
C SER A 131 -16.77 -16.21 10.34
N GLN A 132 -16.84 -16.79 11.55
CA GLN A 132 -18.12 -17.09 12.22
C GLN A 132 -18.86 -15.81 12.65
N MET A 133 -18.16 -14.68 12.73
CA MET A 133 -18.79 -13.40 13.06
C MET A 133 -19.52 -12.83 11.83
N THR A 134 -20.78 -12.47 12.00
CA THR A 134 -21.64 -11.93 10.95
C THR A 134 -22.09 -10.49 11.24
N ARG A 135 -22.56 -9.81 10.19
CA ARG A 135 -23.23 -8.51 10.25
C ARG A 135 -24.46 -8.52 9.36
N MET A 136 -25.44 -7.68 9.69
CA MET A 136 -26.59 -7.46 8.82
C MET A 136 -26.13 -6.87 7.47
N ASP A 137 -26.60 -7.48 6.39
CA ASP A 137 -26.51 -6.94 5.05
C ASP A 137 -27.64 -5.94 4.83
N PRO A 138 -27.36 -4.62 4.68
CA PRO A 138 -28.40 -3.62 4.49
C PRO A 138 -29.16 -3.79 3.15
N LEU A 139 -28.59 -4.50 2.17
CA LEU A 139 -29.23 -4.67 0.85
C LEU A 139 -30.23 -5.82 0.85
N THR A 140 -29.86 -6.96 1.42
CA THR A 140 -30.67 -8.19 1.41
C THR A 140 -31.43 -8.42 2.71
N ARG A 141 -31.13 -7.63 3.77
CA ARG A 141 -31.54 -7.86 5.17
C ARG A 141 -31.12 -9.21 5.75
N GLY A 142 -30.27 -9.96 5.05
CA GLY A 142 -29.67 -11.20 5.54
C GLY A 142 -28.43 -10.95 6.39
N GLU A 143 -27.71 -12.03 6.71
CA GLU A 143 -26.40 -11.96 7.37
C GLU A 143 -25.27 -12.11 6.33
N ARG A 144 -24.21 -11.31 6.50
CA ARG A 144 -22.94 -11.48 5.80
C ARG A 144 -21.83 -11.81 6.77
N ASN A 145 -20.96 -12.74 6.40
CA ASN A 145 -19.77 -13.05 7.18
C ASN A 145 -18.74 -11.93 7.08
N LEU A 146 -18.11 -11.62 8.20
CA LEU A 146 -16.84 -10.89 8.21
C LEU A 146 -15.74 -11.80 7.65
N TRP A 147 -14.61 -11.24 7.27
CA TRP A 147 -13.44 -11.99 6.86
C TRP A 147 -12.46 -12.17 8.03
N ARG A 148 -11.92 -13.38 8.12
CA ARG A 148 -10.68 -13.67 8.84
C ARG A 148 -9.55 -13.65 7.82
N VAL A 149 -8.70 -12.63 7.93
CA VAL A 149 -7.52 -12.45 7.07
C VAL A 149 -6.30 -12.86 7.86
N ARG A 150 -5.57 -13.86 7.38
CA ARG A 150 -4.26 -14.22 7.93
C ARG A 150 -3.16 -13.50 7.18
N LEU A 151 -2.32 -12.77 7.90
CA LEU A 151 -1.20 -12.02 7.33
C LEU A 151 -0.05 -12.98 6.98
N GLY A 152 0.61 -12.70 5.87
CA GLY A 152 1.82 -13.41 5.49
C GLY A 152 3.02 -12.92 6.31
N VAL A 153 4.02 -13.79 6.50
CA VAL A 153 5.18 -13.52 7.36
C VAL A 153 5.92 -12.23 6.98
N ALA A 154 6.02 -11.89 5.69
CA ALA A 154 6.71 -10.67 5.27
C ALA A 154 6.00 -9.42 5.77
N LEU A 155 4.66 -9.42 5.76
CA LEU A 155 3.89 -8.29 6.29
C LEU A 155 3.93 -8.24 7.82
N VAL A 156 3.91 -9.39 8.51
CA VAL A 156 4.05 -9.44 9.97
C VAL A 156 5.38 -8.82 10.39
N MET A 157 6.49 -9.26 9.78
CA MET A 157 7.82 -8.73 10.07
C MET A 157 7.91 -7.22 9.83
N LEU A 158 7.31 -6.72 8.75
CA LEU A 158 7.23 -5.28 8.50
C LEU A 158 6.43 -4.56 9.58
N LEU A 159 5.25 -5.05 9.95
CA LEU A 159 4.40 -4.41 10.96
C LEU A 159 5.05 -4.38 12.36
N GLU A 160 5.89 -5.35 12.69
CA GLU A 160 6.54 -5.46 14.00
C GLU A 160 7.83 -4.64 14.11
N HIS A 161 8.58 -4.52 13.01
CA HIS A 161 9.95 -4.03 13.06
C HIS A 161 10.22 -2.79 12.20
N ASP A 162 9.32 -2.42 11.29
CA ASP A 162 9.44 -1.22 10.46
C ASP A 162 8.65 -0.03 11.06
N LEU A 163 8.93 1.18 10.55
CA LEU A 163 8.24 2.39 10.94
C LEU A 163 6.76 2.32 10.53
N SER A 164 5.89 2.22 11.53
CA SER A 164 4.43 2.19 11.38
C SER A 164 3.85 3.51 10.89
N LEU A 165 2.94 3.44 9.91
CA LEU A 165 2.23 4.58 9.35
C LEU A 165 0.72 4.44 9.59
N HIS A 166 0.12 5.49 10.17
CA HIS A 166 -1.30 5.55 10.47
C HIS A 166 -1.93 6.71 9.69
N TYR A 167 -2.59 6.38 8.59
CA TYR A 167 -3.31 7.34 7.75
C TYR A 167 -4.58 6.71 7.18
N GLN A 168 -5.50 7.54 6.69
CA GLN A 168 -6.66 7.07 5.95
C GLN A 168 -6.24 6.77 4.50
N PRO A 169 -6.40 5.54 3.97
CA PRO A 169 -5.87 5.19 2.64
C PRO A 169 -6.68 5.77 1.48
N ALA A 170 -7.97 6.06 1.69
CA ALA A 170 -8.90 6.46 0.62
C ALA A 170 -8.43 7.66 -0.23
N PRO A 171 -7.83 8.74 0.32
CA PRO A 171 -7.32 9.84 -0.50
C PRO A 171 -6.18 9.42 -1.45
N ILE A 172 -5.32 8.47 -1.07
CA ILE A 172 -4.30 7.89 -1.98
C ILE A 172 -4.99 7.02 -3.03
N THR A 173 -5.92 6.16 -2.62
CA THR A 173 -6.66 5.26 -3.54
C THR A 173 -7.42 6.02 -4.63
N ARG A 174 -7.86 7.26 -4.34
CA ARG A 174 -8.57 8.13 -5.29
C ARG A 174 -7.68 8.76 -6.37
N LEU A 175 -6.36 8.73 -6.22
CA LEU A 175 -5.46 9.24 -7.26
C LEU A 175 -5.60 8.41 -8.55
N LYS A 176 -5.66 9.07 -9.70
CA LYS A 176 -5.98 8.42 -10.96
C LYS A 176 -4.83 7.55 -11.48
N HIS A 177 -3.59 7.90 -11.15
CA HIS A 177 -2.41 7.24 -11.72
C HIS A 177 -1.61 6.52 -10.63
N GLY A 178 -1.19 5.28 -10.94
CA GLY A 178 -0.37 4.49 -10.01
C GLY A 178 0.97 5.14 -9.65
N ILE A 179 1.58 5.91 -10.56
CA ILE A 179 2.79 6.65 -10.22
C ILE A 179 2.55 7.69 -9.12
N SER A 180 1.40 8.39 -9.17
CA SER A 180 1.00 9.37 -8.16
C SER A 180 0.75 8.70 -6.82
N GLN A 181 0.10 7.53 -6.82
CA GLN A 181 -0.10 6.71 -5.62
C GLN A 181 1.23 6.29 -4.98
N ALA A 182 2.17 5.80 -5.79
CA ALA A 182 3.48 5.37 -5.32
C ALA A 182 4.28 6.54 -4.74
N VAL A 183 4.32 7.68 -5.44
CA VAL A 183 4.99 8.90 -4.97
C VAL A 183 4.35 9.44 -3.69
N ALA A 184 3.02 9.46 -3.61
CA ALA A 184 2.32 9.90 -2.40
C ALA A 184 2.71 9.05 -1.19
N ARG A 185 2.65 7.72 -1.34
CA ARG A 185 3.10 6.78 -0.29
C ARG A 185 4.55 7.04 0.12
N HIS A 186 5.45 7.20 -0.85
CA HIS A 186 6.86 7.46 -0.59
C HIS A 186 7.08 8.77 0.19
N VAL A 187 6.46 9.87 -0.23
CA VAL A 187 6.56 11.18 0.44
C VAL A 187 6.00 11.11 1.85
N LEU A 188 4.86 10.45 2.06
CA LEU A 188 4.21 10.33 3.37
C LEU A 188 5.04 9.53 4.39
N THR A 189 5.97 8.69 3.94
CA THR A 189 6.92 8.02 4.83
C THR A 189 7.95 8.97 5.47
N HIS A 190 8.17 10.16 4.90
CA HIS A 190 9.24 11.07 5.33
C HIS A 190 8.75 12.09 6.34
N LYS A 191 9.31 12.08 7.56
CA LYS A 191 8.98 13.06 8.60
C LYS A 191 9.32 14.50 8.19
N TYR A 192 10.42 14.68 7.47
CA TYR A 192 10.92 15.98 7.01
C TYR A 192 11.07 15.99 5.49
N ALA A 193 10.67 17.09 4.87
CA ALA A 193 11.01 17.37 3.48
C ALA A 193 12.39 18.04 3.40
N PRO A 194 13.19 17.79 2.34
CA PRO A 194 14.40 18.56 2.10
C PRO A 194 14.07 20.04 1.89
N ALA A 195 15.04 20.92 2.15
CA ALA A 195 14.89 22.35 1.91
C ALA A 195 14.53 22.61 0.44
N GLY A 196 13.39 23.29 0.21
CA GLY A 196 12.87 23.54 -1.14
C GLY A 196 12.13 22.35 -1.79
N GLY A 197 11.90 21.26 -1.06
CA GLY A 197 11.17 20.09 -1.55
C GLY A 197 12.00 19.15 -2.42
N TRP A 198 11.41 17.99 -2.75
CA TRP A 198 12.06 17.01 -3.61
C TRP A 198 11.95 17.42 -5.07
N HIS A 199 12.98 17.10 -5.86
CA HIS A 199 12.83 17.10 -7.31
C HIS A 199 11.86 16.01 -7.74
N MET A 200 10.92 16.35 -8.62
CA MET A 200 9.95 15.38 -9.16
C MET A 200 10.62 14.14 -9.78
N ASP A 201 11.70 14.35 -10.54
CA ASP A 201 12.45 13.26 -11.17
C ASP A 201 13.09 12.32 -10.15
N THR A 202 13.59 12.86 -9.03
CA THR A 202 14.14 12.07 -7.93
C THR A 202 13.06 11.21 -7.28
N LEU A 203 11.85 11.74 -7.07
CA LEU A 203 10.73 10.94 -6.55
C LEU A 203 10.29 9.85 -7.53
N ILE A 204 10.26 10.14 -8.84
CA ILE A 204 9.92 9.15 -9.86
C ILE A 204 10.96 8.01 -9.83
N ARG A 205 12.26 8.32 -9.76
CA ARG A 205 13.31 7.30 -9.62
C ARG A 205 13.17 6.49 -8.35
N ALA A 206 12.89 7.14 -7.22
CA ALA A 206 12.73 6.45 -5.94
C ALA A 206 11.63 5.38 -5.93
N VAL A 207 10.61 5.49 -6.79
CA VAL A 207 9.49 4.52 -6.87
C VAL A 207 9.50 3.66 -8.14
N CYS A 208 10.35 3.97 -9.11
CA CYS A 208 10.48 3.22 -10.36
C CYS A 208 11.83 2.48 -10.51
N GLY A 209 12.84 2.82 -9.71
CA GLY A 209 14.23 2.44 -9.90
C GLY A 209 15.04 3.57 -10.58
N ASP A 210 16.36 3.45 -10.59
CA ASP A 210 17.22 4.49 -11.19
C ASP A 210 17.22 4.48 -12.73
N ASP A 211 17.03 3.31 -13.35
CA ASP A 211 17.08 3.10 -14.80
C ASP A 211 15.75 3.43 -15.52
N VAL A 212 15.12 4.55 -15.16
CA VAL A 212 13.87 4.99 -15.79
C VAL A 212 14.14 5.60 -17.17
N ALA A 213 13.63 4.94 -18.21
CA ALA A 213 13.68 5.45 -19.58
C ALA A 213 13.08 6.87 -19.70
N GLY A 214 13.66 7.70 -20.57
CA GLY A 214 13.26 9.11 -20.71
C GLY A 214 11.77 9.33 -21.02
N GLN A 215 11.15 8.43 -21.80
CA GLN A 215 9.71 8.49 -22.06
C GLN A 215 8.88 8.18 -20.80
N ALA A 216 9.27 7.16 -20.04
CA ALA A 216 8.61 6.81 -18.78
C ALA A 216 8.72 7.95 -17.75
N MET A 217 9.87 8.65 -17.71
CA MET A 217 10.06 9.83 -16.87
C MET A 217 9.10 10.98 -17.28
N ARG A 218 9.00 11.28 -18.58
CA ARG A 218 8.07 12.30 -19.10
C ARG A 218 6.61 11.95 -18.76
N ASP A 219 6.23 10.69 -18.94
CA ASP A 219 4.89 10.22 -18.58
C ASP A 219 4.63 10.28 -17.07
N GLY A 220 5.63 9.95 -16.24
CA GLY A 220 5.57 10.10 -14.79
C GLY A 220 5.26 11.54 -14.38
N ARG A 221 6.05 12.49 -14.88
CA ARG A 221 5.83 13.93 -14.61
C ARG A 221 4.45 14.39 -15.03
N ARG A 222 4.02 14.02 -16.24
CA ARG A 222 2.70 14.39 -16.77
C ARG A 222 1.57 13.85 -15.88
N ARG A 223 1.67 12.59 -15.45
CA ARG A 223 0.66 11.94 -14.59
C ARG A 223 0.60 12.54 -13.19
N LEU A 224 1.74 12.88 -12.60
CA LEU A 224 1.80 13.60 -11.32
C LEU A 224 1.09 14.95 -11.40
N ARG A 225 1.34 15.73 -12.46
CA ARG A 225 0.65 17.01 -12.66
C ARG A 225 -0.86 16.85 -12.88
N LEU A 226 -1.29 15.80 -13.58
CA LEU A 226 -2.71 15.50 -13.75
C LEU A 226 -3.41 15.14 -12.44
N ASP A 227 -2.67 14.62 -11.45
CA ASP A 227 -3.17 14.31 -10.11
C ASP A 227 -2.85 15.40 -9.08
N ALA A 228 -2.34 16.57 -9.49
CA ALA A 228 -1.85 17.61 -8.57
C ALA A 228 -2.91 18.04 -7.54
N THR A 229 -4.17 18.21 -7.96
CA THR A 229 -5.27 18.54 -7.03
C THR A 229 -5.49 17.43 -6.00
N GLY A 230 -5.45 16.17 -6.41
CA GLY A 230 -5.58 15.03 -5.49
C GLY A 230 -4.40 14.92 -4.52
N LEU A 231 -3.18 15.16 -5.00
CA LEU A 231 -1.99 15.23 -4.16
C LEU A 231 -2.07 16.38 -3.15
N ALA A 232 -2.59 17.54 -3.53
CA ALA A 232 -2.77 18.67 -2.62
C ALA A 232 -3.73 18.32 -1.46
N THR A 233 -4.77 17.51 -1.69
CA THR A 233 -5.64 17.02 -0.60
C THR A 233 -4.92 16.12 0.41
N LEU A 234 -3.80 15.52 0.02
CA LEU A 234 -2.91 14.74 0.88
C LEU A 234 -1.84 15.62 1.55
N GLY A 235 -1.87 16.94 1.33
CA GLY A 235 -0.83 17.86 1.74
C GLY A 235 0.47 17.69 0.95
N ILE A 236 0.40 17.23 -0.31
CA ILE A 236 1.54 17.10 -1.22
C ILE A 236 1.34 18.09 -2.36
N GLU A 237 2.17 19.12 -2.41
CA GLU A 237 2.06 20.17 -3.42
C GLU A 237 3.13 20.00 -4.49
N ILE A 238 2.77 20.31 -5.74
CA ILE A 238 3.69 20.36 -6.87
C ILE A 238 3.87 21.83 -7.25
N THR A 239 5.09 22.33 -7.20
CA THR A 239 5.42 23.71 -7.62
C THR A 239 5.68 23.80 -9.12
N ASP A 240 5.68 25.02 -9.64
CA ASP A 240 5.97 25.30 -11.05
C ASP A 240 7.41 24.92 -11.45
N GLU A 241 8.38 24.94 -10.51
CA GLU A 241 9.75 24.45 -10.77
C GLU A 241 9.90 22.92 -10.68
N ASN A 242 8.79 22.18 -10.73
CA ASN A 242 8.75 20.72 -10.58
C ASN A 242 9.36 20.24 -9.26
N ARG A 243 9.16 21.01 -8.19
CA ARG A 243 9.39 20.55 -6.83
C ARG A 243 8.13 19.93 -6.28
N VAL A 244 8.31 18.95 -5.40
CA VAL A 244 7.26 18.35 -4.62
C VAL A 244 7.53 18.66 -3.16
N THR A 245 6.58 19.28 -2.48
CA THR A 245 6.69 19.63 -1.05
C THR A 245 5.64 18.87 -0.26
N ARG A 246 5.95 18.59 1.00
CA ARG A 246 5.00 18.05 1.97
C ARG A 246 4.56 19.20 2.88
N GLY A 247 3.31 19.59 2.79
CA GLY A 247 2.70 20.57 3.67
C GLY A 247 2.59 20.06 5.12
N THR A 248 2.61 20.98 6.08
CA THR A 248 2.60 20.68 7.52
C THR A 248 1.36 19.88 7.96
N ALA A 249 0.26 19.97 7.22
CA ALA A 249 -1.01 19.27 7.49
C ALA A 249 -1.06 17.81 6.99
N ALA A 250 -0.02 17.30 6.31
CA ALA A 250 -0.01 15.94 5.79
C ALA A 250 0.12 14.90 6.91
N ARG A 251 -0.98 14.27 7.33
CA ARG A 251 -1.02 13.04 8.13
C ARG A 251 -2.22 12.17 7.75
#